data_AF-A0A7X3CTE4-F1
#
_entry.id   AF-A0A7X3CTE4-F1
#
_cell.length_a   1.000
_cell.length_b   1.000
_cell.length_c   1.000
_cell.angle_alpha   90.00
_cell.angle_beta   90.00
_cell.angle_gamma   90.00
#
_symmetry.space_group_name_H-M   'P 1'
#
loop_
_entity.id
_entity.type
_entity.pdbx_description
1 polymer ?
#
loop_
_entity_poly.entity_id
_entity_poly.type
_entity_poly.pdbx_seq_one_letter_code
_entity_poly.pdbx_strand_id
1 'polypeptide(L)'
;MLVSNQQKYGSFMHEIQASDLPRPHNRIAEIIGIEKTLELSSLLGGSMVYFPIHAHVTRKLRNLSIQRDFESGMSQKELAHKYRLSAGWVWVILREFRKQENNREMNERSHVKP
;
A
#
# COMPACT_ATOMS: atom_id res chain seq x y z
N MET A 1 -25.09 0.92 -6.27
CA MET A 1 -25.98 1.77 -5.44
C MET A 1 -25.65 1.44 -3.99
N LEU A 2 -24.75 2.20 -3.37
CA LEU A 2 -24.39 1.99 -1.96
C LEU A 2 -25.59 2.43 -1.13
N VAL A 3 -26.35 1.47 -0.59
CA VAL A 3 -27.42 1.78 0.35
C VAL A 3 -26.76 2.45 1.55
N SER A 4 -27.09 3.72 1.81
CA SER A 4 -26.59 4.45 2.96
C SER A 4 -26.90 3.65 4.23
N ASN A 5 -25.86 3.16 4.91
CA ASN A 5 -25.95 2.35 6.13
C ASN A 5 -26.71 3.04 7.28
N GLN A 6 -27.02 4.34 7.15
CA GLN A 6 -27.90 5.09 8.05
C GLN A 6 -29.31 4.48 8.17
N GLN A 7 -29.77 3.69 7.19
CA GLN A 7 -31.13 3.17 7.18
C GLN A 7 -31.29 1.80 7.87
N LYS A 8 -30.19 1.08 8.13
CA LYS A 8 -30.23 -0.30 8.66
C LYS A 8 -29.96 -0.39 10.18
N TYR A 9 -29.35 0.65 10.76
CA TYR A 9 -28.96 0.69 12.18
C TYR A 9 -29.28 2.09 12.73
N GLY A 10 -30.55 2.34 13.02
CA GLY A 10 -31.02 3.66 13.46
C GLY A 10 -30.46 4.11 14.80
N SER A 11 -30.50 5.43 15.04
CA SER A 11 -30.34 6.20 16.29
C SER A 11 -29.13 5.97 17.22
N PHE A 12 -28.73 4.73 17.52
CA PHE A 12 -27.69 4.41 18.52
C PHE A 12 -26.26 4.44 17.96
N MET A 13 -26.08 4.55 16.64
CA MET A 13 -24.75 4.61 16.02
C MET A 13 -23.89 5.77 16.54
N HIS A 14 -24.51 6.87 16.98
CA HIS A 14 -23.82 8.03 17.55
C HIS A 14 -23.34 7.81 18.99
N GLU A 15 -23.82 6.75 19.66
CA GLU A 15 -23.46 6.43 21.06
C GLU A 15 -22.33 5.40 21.15
N ILE A 16 -22.10 4.63 20.09
CA ILE A 16 -21.07 3.58 20.05
C ILE A 16 -19.69 4.19 20.28
N GLN A 17 -19.00 3.69 21.29
CA GLN A 17 -17.62 4.01 21.59
C GLN A 17 -16.68 2.96 21.01
N ALA A 18 -15.42 3.33 20.80
CA ALA A 18 -14.42 2.39 20.32
C ALA A 18 -14.29 1.17 21.26
N SER A 19 -14.46 1.36 22.57
CA SER A 19 -14.44 0.29 23.58
C SER A 19 -15.51 -0.77 23.38
N ASP A 20 -16.61 -0.44 22.70
CA ASP A 20 -17.73 -1.37 22.48
C ASP A 20 -17.43 -2.34 21.32
N LEU A 21 -16.40 -2.06 20.52
CA LEU A 21 -15.99 -2.91 19.40
C LEU A 21 -14.96 -3.97 19.85
N PRO A 22 -15.01 -5.18 19.29
CA PRO A 22 -13.98 -6.18 19.55
C PRO A 22 -12.64 -5.78 18.93
N ARG A 23 -11.51 -6.24 19.50
CA ARG A 23 -10.21 -6.14 18.83
C ARG A 23 -10.21 -6.93 17.51
N PRO A 24 -9.56 -6.45 16.43
CA PRO A 24 -8.82 -5.18 16.33
C PRO A 24 -9.69 -3.96 15.95
N HIS A 25 -11.00 -4.12 15.78
CA HIS A 25 -11.89 -3.07 15.29
C HIS A 25 -11.95 -1.84 16.20
N ASN A 26 -11.87 -2.02 17.53
CA ASN A 26 -11.74 -0.89 18.45
C ASN A 26 -10.53 0.00 18.15
N ARG A 27 -9.37 -0.62 17.88
CA ARG A 27 -8.14 0.11 17.56
C ARG A 27 -8.25 0.80 16.21
N ILE A 28 -8.96 0.20 15.25
CA ILE A 28 -9.26 0.85 13.97
C ILE A 28 -10.14 2.07 14.23
N ALA A 29 -11.19 1.95 15.05
CA ALA A 29 -12.08 3.06 15.40
C ALA A 29 -11.36 4.21 16.13
N GLU A 30 -10.38 3.92 16.99
CA GLU A 30 -9.52 4.95 17.59
C GLU A 30 -8.70 5.73 16.55
N ILE A 31 -8.37 5.13 15.41
CA ILE A 31 -7.53 5.74 14.37
C ILE A 31 -8.36 6.49 13.33
N ILE A 32 -9.47 5.90 12.85
CA ILE A 32 -10.24 6.41 11.71
C ILE A 32 -11.68 6.82 12.06
N GLY A 33 -12.09 6.65 13.31
CA GLY A 33 -13.45 6.90 13.78
C GLY A 33 -14.40 5.71 13.62
N ILE A 34 -15.52 5.76 14.37
CA ILE A 34 -16.54 4.70 14.42
C ILE A 34 -17.22 4.53 13.06
N GLU A 35 -17.65 5.63 12.43
CA GLU A 35 -18.38 5.60 11.17
C GLU A 35 -17.62 4.85 10.06
N LYS A 36 -16.33 5.17 9.88
CA LYS A 36 -15.47 4.52 8.88
C LYS A 36 -15.14 3.09 9.24
N THR A 37 -15.05 2.77 10.52
CA THR A 37 -14.84 1.39 10.97
C THR A 37 -16.05 0.51 10.67
N LEU A 38 -17.27 1.03 10.88
CA LEU A 38 -18.51 0.33 10.55
C LEU A 38 -18.70 0.20 9.03
N GLU A 39 -18.31 1.22 8.26
CA GLU A 39 -18.27 1.13 6.78
C GLU A 39 -17.35 -0.01 6.32
N LEU A 40 -16.13 -0.11 6.87
CA LEU A 40 -15.21 -1.21 6.58
C LEU A 40 -15.79 -2.57 6.98
N SER A 41 -16.42 -2.66 8.16
CA SER A 41 -17.07 -3.89 8.63
C SER A 41 -18.21 -4.32 7.69
N SER A 42 -19.01 -3.37 7.20
CA SER A 42 -20.07 -3.64 6.24
C SER A 42 -19.55 -4.12 4.88
N LEU A 43 -18.38 -3.65 4.45
CA LEU A 43 -17.80 -4.00 3.14
C LEU A 43 -16.99 -5.30 3.18
N LEU A 44 -16.29 -5.56 4.29
CA LEU A 44 -15.31 -6.65 4.41
C LEU A 44 -15.73 -7.73 5.42
N GLY A 45 -16.82 -7.52 6.16
CA GLY A 45 -17.31 -8.44 7.18
C GLY A 45 -17.59 -9.84 6.61
N GLY A 46 -17.17 -10.87 7.35
CA GLY A 46 -17.25 -12.26 6.90
C GLY A 46 -16.10 -12.72 5.99
N SER A 47 -15.22 -11.80 5.55
CA SER A 47 -14.01 -12.14 4.79
C SER A 47 -12.75 -12.15 5.68
N MET A 48 -11.74 -12.92 5.28
CA MET A 48 -10.42 -12.90 5.92
C MET A 48 -9.56 -11.82 5.25
N VAL A 49 -9.38 -10.68 5.93
CA VAL A 49 -8.58 -9.55 5.42
C VAL A 49 -7.17 -9.59 6.01
N TYR A 50 -6.17 -9.74 5.15
CA TYR A 50 -4.77 -9.61 5.54
C TYR A 50 -4.35 -8.14 5.57
N PHE A 51 -3.76 -7.72 6.70
CA PHE A 51 -3.12 -6.40 6.83
C PHE A 51 -1.60 -6.54 6.64
N PRO A 52 -1.06 -6.23 5.45
CA PRO A 52 0.38 -6.27 5.22
C PRO A 52 1.14 -5.28 6.08
N ILE A 53 2.37 -5.63 6.44
CA ILE A 53 3.32 -4.72 7.08
C ILE A 53 3.49 -3.48 6.20
N HIS A 54 3.45 -2.29 6.80
CA HIS A 54 3.55 -0.99 6.09
C HIS A 54 4.70 -0.93 5.07
N ALA A 55 5.86 -1.49 5.45
CA ALA A 55 7.04 -1.57 4.58
C ALA A 55 6.78 -2.36 3.29
N HIS A 56 5.92 -3.40 3.31
CA HIS A 56 5.58 -4.19 2.13
C HIS A 56 4.64 -3.43 1.20
N VAL A 57 3.63 -2.74 1.75
CA VAL A 57 2.68 -1.95 0.96
C VAL A 57 3.39 -0.86 0.18
N THR A 58 4.31 -0.16 0.85
CA THR A 58 5.04 0.97 0.25
C THR A 58 6.26 0.53 -0.55
N ARG A 59 6.70 -0.75 -0.46
CA ARG A 59 7.94 -1.24 -1.09
C ARG A 59 7.98 -0.97 -2.59
N LYS A 60 6.90 -1.30 -3.29
CA LYS A 60 6.82 -1.13 -4.75
C LYS A 60 6.93 0.34 -5.13
N LEU A 61 6.14 1.20 -4.49
CA LEU A 61 6.15 2.64 -4.75
C LEU A 61 7.49 3.27 -4.40
N ARG A 62 8.07 2.93 -3.23
CA ARG A 62 9.40 3.39 -2.81
C ARG A 62 10.46 3.01 -3.84
N ASN A 63 10.46 1.75 -4.30
CA ASN A 63 11.44 1.29 -5.28
C ASN A 63 11.29 2.04 -6.62
N LEU A 64 10.07 2.30 -7.07
CA LEU A 64 9.83 3.14 -8.26
C LEU A 64 10.34 4.57 -8.07
N SER A 65 10.16 5.16 -6.88
CA SER A 65 10.71 6.48 -6.58
C SER A 65 12.24 6.49 -6.54
N ILE A 66 12.87 5.43 -6.02
CA ILE A 66 14.34 5.25 -6.05
C ILE A 66 14.85 5.22 -7.49
N GLN A 67 14.15 4.52 -8.39
CA GLN A 67 14.51 4.50 -9.82
C GLN A 67 14.44 5.91 -10.44
N ARG A 68 13.31 6.61 -10.27
CA ARG A 68 13.13 7.97 -10.84
C ARG A 68 14.16 8.96 -10.32
N ASP A 69 14.46 8.91 -9.03
CA ASP A 69 15.46 9.77 -8.41
C ASP A 69 16.86 9.45 -8.96
N PHE A 70 17.18 8.17 -9.19
CA PHE A 70 18.43 7.77 -9.82
C PHE A 70 18.53 8.29 -11.27
N GLU A 71 17.45 8.16 -12.04
CA GLU A 71 17.35 8.69 -13.41
C GLU A 71 17.48 10.22 -13.47
N SER A 72 17.04 10.93 -12.42
CA SER A 72 17.26 12.37 -12.27
C SER A 72 18.71 12.76 -11.89
N GLY A 73 19.59 11.78 -11.69
CA GLY A 73 21.01 11.98 -11.45
C GLY A 73 21.47 11.82 -9.99
N MET A 74 20.60 11.40 -9.06
CA MET A 74 21.03 11.15 -7.67
C MET A 74 21.98 9.94 -7.59
N SER A 75 23.06 10.07 -6.84
CA SER A 75 23.98 8.98 -6.55
C SER A 75 23.36 7.93 -5.64
N GLN A 76 23.89 6.70 -5.68
CA GLN A 76 23.43 5.62 -4.81
C GLN A 76 23.58 5.96 -3.32
N LYS A 77 24.57 6.79 -2.95
CA LYS A 77 24.79 7.25 -1.58
C LYS A 77 23.68 8.21 -1.13
N GLU A 78 23.28 9.15 -1.98
CA GLU A 78 22.19 10.09 -1.69
C GLU A 78 20.86 9.36 -1.58
N LEU A 79 20.61 8.38 -2.46
CA LEU A 79 19.43 7.53 -2.40
C LEU A 79 19.37 6.71 -1.10
N ALA A 80 20.49 6.10 -0.70
CA ALA A 80 20.58 5.35 0.54
C ALA A 80 20.20 6.23 1.75
N HIS A 81 20.70 7.45 1.80
CA HIS A 81 20.37 8.42 2.84
C HIS A 81 18.88 8.85 2.79
N LYS A 82 18.39 9.29 1.62
CA LYS A 82 17.02 9.78 1.41
C LYS A 82 15.97 8.74 1.80
N TYR A 83 16.19 7.48 1.41
CA TYR A 83 15.25 6.39 1.64
C TYR A 83 15.54 5.57 2.91
N ARG A 84 16.57 5.94 3.68
CA ARG A 84 17.03 5.22 4.88
C ARG A 84 17.27 3.72 4.61
N LEU A 85 17.99 3.44 3.53
CA LEU A 85 18.39 2.10 3.10
C LEU A 85 19.90 1.96 3.14
N SER A 86 20.40 0.73 3.18
CA SER A 86 21.82 0.49 2.92
C SER A 86 22.12 0.72 1.43
N ALA A 87 23.35 1.18 1.14
CA ALA A 87 23.80 1.35 -0.25
C ALA A 87 23.70 0.04 -1.06
N GLY A 88 23.98 -1.10 -0.43
CA GLY A 88 23.81 -2.42 -1.05
C GLY A 88 22.35 -2.71 -1.44
N TRP A 89 21.37 -2.33 -0.63
CA TRP A 89 19.96 -2.50 -1.01
C TRP A 89 19.60 -1.56 -2.17
N VAL A 90 20.03 -0.29 -2.14
CA VAL A 90 19.81 0.61 -3.29
C VAL A 90 20.37 0.01 -4.59
N TRP A 91 21.58 -0.56 -4.54
CA TRP A 91 22.17 -1.26 -5.68
C TRP A 91 21.32 -2.44 -6.17
N VAL A 92 20.84 -3.30 -5.25
CA VAL A 92 19.95 -4.42 -5.60
C VAL A 92 18.67 -3.92 -6.29
N ILE A 93 18.04 -2.86 -5.77
CA ILE A 93 16.81 -2.29 -6.35
C ILE A 93 17.08 -1.84 -7.79
N LEU A 94 18.11 -1.03 -7.99
CA LEU A 94 18.44 -0.50 -9.32
C LEU A 94 18.83 -1.61 -10.31
N ARG A 95 19.52 -2.65 -9.84
CA ARG A 95 19.86 -3.82 -10.65
C ARG A 95 18.62 -4.59 -11.10
N GLU A 96 17.67 -4.82 -10.21
CA GLU A 96 16.42 -5.53 -10.53
C GLU A 96 15.56 -4.74 -11.54
N PHE A 97 15.57 -3.40 -11.48
CA PHE A 97 14.90 -2.58 -12.49
C PHE A 97 15.55 -2.72 -13.87
N ARG A 98 16.87 -2.58 -13.95
CA ARG A 98 17.60 -2.75 -15.23
C ARG A 98 17.34 -4.13 -15.87
N LYS A 99 17.28 -5.19 -15.04
CA LYS A 99 16.96 -6.54 -15.53
C LYS A 99 15.53 -6.62 -16.10
N GLN A 100 14.57 -5.97 -15.45
CA GLN A 100 13.18 -5.94 -15.92
C GLN A 100 13.03 -5.17 -17.23
N GLU A 101 13.73 -4.05 -17.39
CA GLU A 101 13.75 -3.26 -18.65
C GLU A 101 14.34 -4.07 -19.80
N ASN A 102 15.52 -4.66 -19.61
CA ASN A 102 16.16 -5.50 -20.63
C ASN A 102 15.24 -6.66 -21.06
N ASN A 103 14.56 -7.31 -20.11
CA ASN A 103 13.62 -8.40 -20.43
C ASN A 103 12.39 -7.91 -21.20
N ARG A 104 11.89 -6.70 -20.91
CA ARG A 104 10.76 -6.10 -21.65
C ARG A 104 11.16 -5.78 -23.09
N GLU A 105 12.30 -5.11 -23.29
CA GLU A 105 12.81 -4.81 -24.62
C GLU A 105 13.04 -6.07 -25.46
N MET A 106 13.57 -7.13 -24.86
CA MET A 106 13.73 -8.42 -25.53
C MET A 106 12.39 -9.03 -25.93
N ASN A 107 11.40 -9.00 -25.05
CA ASN A 107 10.06 -9.52 -25.34
C ASN A 107 9.37 -8.70 -26.44
N GLU A 108 9.47 -7.37 -26.42
CA GLU A 108 8.89 -6.49 -27.43
C GLU A 108 9.52 -6.74 -28.81
N ARG A 109 10.85 -6.84 -28.89
CA ARG A 109 11.56 -7.21 -30.14
C ARG A 109 11.20 -8.60 -30.65
N SER A 110 10.77 -9.51 -29.78
CA SER A 110 10.36 -10.88 -30.15
C SER A 110 8.94 -10.96 -30.72
N HIS A 111 8.07 -10.00 -30.38
CA HIS A 111 6.68 -9.93 -30.86
C HIS A 111 6.52 -9.07 -32.12
N VAL A 112 7.58 -8.36 -32.54
CA VAL A 112 7.67 -7.75 -33.87
C VAL A 112 8.16 -8.85 -34.84
N LYS A 113 7.23 -9.64 -35.37
CA LYS A 113 7.45 -10.44 -36.60
C LYS A 113 6.66 -9.80 -37.76
N PRO A 114 7.19 -9.89 -39.00
CA PRO A 114 6.82 -9.06 -40.14
C PRO A 114 5.36 -9.19 -40.58
#